data_AF-A0A957C1X9-F1
#
_entry.id   AF-A0A957C1X9-F1
#
_cell.length_a   1.000
_cell.length_b   1.000
_cell.length_c   1.000
_cell.angle_alpha   90.00
_cell.angle_beta   90.00
_cell.angle_gamma   90.00
#
_symmetry.space_group_name_H-M   'P 1'
#
loop_
_entity.id
_entity.type
_entity.pdbx_description
1 polymer ?
#
loop_
_entity_poly.entity_id
_entity_poly.type
_entity_poly.pdbx_seq_one_letter_code
_entity_poly.pdbx_strand_id
1 'polypeptide(L)' 'MKAQHWICLIAFIWFGFALRLHQIDAVALRGDEAFSVQNWAGLPLSASLTDIASIEPHPPGTYA' A
#
# COMPACT_ATOMS: atom_id res chain seq x y z
N MET A 1 25.98 -17.66 11.37
CA MET A 1 26.13 -16.65 10.29
C MET A 1 26.89 -15.45 10.85
N LYS A 2 27.92 -14.93 10.17
CA LYS A 2 28.76 -13.82 10.68
C LYS A 2 28.02 -12.47 10.57
N ALA A 3 28.32 -11.52 11.47
CA ALA A 3 27.71 -10.18 11.52
C ALA A 3 27.72 -9.43 10.17
N GLN A 4 28.73 -9.65 9.34
CA GLN A 4 28.82 -9.11 7.99
C GLN A 4 27.60 -9.41 7.11
N HIS A 5 27.04 -10.63 7.21
CA HIS A 5 25.88 -11.01 6.39
C HIS A 5 24.62 -10.25 6.82
N TRP A 6 24.47 -9.98 8.11
CA TRP A 6 23.36 -9.18 8.64
C TRP A 6 23.45 -7.72 8.19
N ILE A 7 24.66 -7.15 8.20
CA ILE A 7 24.88 -5.79 7.71
C ILE A 7 24.51 -5.68 6.22
N CYS A 8 24.96 -6.64 5.39
CA CYS A 8 24.59 -6.67 3.97
C CYS A 8 23.07 -6.77 3.76
N LEU A 9 22.40 -7.63 4.52
CA LEU A 9 20.95 -7.81 4.43
C LEU A 9 20.19 -6.56 4.87
N ILE A 10 20.61 -5.93 5.97
CA ILE A 10 20.04 -4.67 6.45
C ILE A 10 20.24 -3.57 5.41
N ALA A 11 21.44 -3.45 4.84
CA ALA A 11 21.73 -2.47 3.79
C ALA A 11 20.85 -2.69 2.55
N PHE A 12 20.64 -3.94 2.14
CA PHE A 12 19.77 -4.28 1.02
C PHE A 12 18.31 -3.90 1.28
N ILE A 13 17.79 -4.17 2.48
CA ILE A 13 16.43 -3.78 2.88
C ILE A 13 16.28 -2.26 2.87
N TRP A 14 17.22 -1.53 3.48
CA TRP A 14 17.18 -0.07 3.50
C TRP A 14 17.29 0.56 2.12
N PHE A 15 18.12 -0.02 1.26
CA PHE A 15 18.24 0.44 -0.11
C PHE A 15 16.93 0.24 -0.89
N GLY A 16 16.32 -0.95 -0.80
CA GLY A 16 15.01 -1.21 -1.42
C GLY A 16 13.91 -0.30 -0.88
N PHE A 17 13.91 -0.02 0.42
CA PHE A 17 12.98 0.92 1.05
C PHE A 17 13.17 2.35 0.52
N ALA A 18 14.40 2.84 0.46
CA ALA A 18 14.70 4.17 -0.06
C ALA A 18 14.26 4.33 -1.52
N LEU A 19 14.47 3.30 -2.35
CA LEU A 19 13.98 3.29 -3.73
C LEU A 19 12.46 3.35 -3.82
N ARG A 20 11.73 2.71 -2.91
CA ARG A 20 10.27 2.75 -2.87
C ARG A 20 9.71 4.13 -2.48
N LEU A 21 10.45 4.88 -1.67
CA LEU A 21 10.08 6.24 -1.27
C LEU A 21 10.49 7.31 -2.30
N HIS A 22 11.52 7.05 -3.08
CA HIS A 22 12.01 8.00 -4.06
C HIS A 22 10.93 8.30 -5.11
N GLN A 23 10.43 9.55 -5.15
CA GLN A 23 9.36 10.03 -6.03
C GLN A 23 7.99 9.37 -5.80
N ILE A 24 7.70 8.95 -4.55
CA ILE A 24 6.40 8.35 -4.20
C ILE A 24 5.20 9.27 -4.47
N ASP A 25 5.42 10.58 -4.49
CA ASP A 25 4.41 11.64 -4.69
C ASP A 25 4.51 12.35 -6.05
N ALA A 26 5.42 11.92 -6.93
CA ALA A 26 5.66 12.60 -8.20
C ALA A 26 4.49 12.46 -9.20
N VAL A 27 3.61 11.48 -9.00
CA VAL A 27 2.43 11.24 -9.85
C VAL A 27 1.19 11.25 -8.96
N ALA A 28 0.12 11.90 -9.44
CA ALA A 28 -1.18 11.86 -8.78
C ALA A 28 -1.75 10.43 -8.72
N LEU A 29 -2.75 10.21 -7.87
CA LEU A 29 -3.39 8.89 -7.70
C LEU A 29 -3.79 8.29 -9.04
N ARG A 30 -3.27 7.09 -9.33
CA ARG A 30 -3.58 6.32 -10.54
C ARG A 30 -4.90 5.57 -10.34
N GLY A 31 -5.49 5.00 -11.40
CA GLY A 31 -6.86 4.44 -11.38
C GLY A 31 -7.23 3.65 -10.12
N ASP A 32 -6.53 2.54 -9.88
CA ASP A 32 -6.82 1.66 -8.73
C ASP A 32 -6.46 2.30 -7.38
N GLU A 33 -5.42 3.15 -7.35
CA GLU A 33 -5.03 3.90 -6.15
C GLU A 33 -6.09 4.94 -5.78
N ALA A 34 -6.63 5.65 -6.77
CA ALA A 34 -7.66 6.66 -6.59
C ALA A 34 -8.96 6.02 -6.07
N PHE A 35 -9.38 4.91 -6.67
CA PHE A 35 -10.53 4.15 -6.19
C PHE A 35 -10.33 3.70 -4.74
N SER A 36 -9.14 3.16 -4.44
CA SER A 36 -8.83 2.61 -3.12
C SER A 36 -8.79 3.68 -2.03
N VAL A 37 -8.13 4.80 -2.32
CA VAL A 37 -8.07 5.95 -1.40
C VAL A 37 -9.47 6.50 -1.15
N GLN A 38 -10.32 6.59 -2.17
CA GLN A 38 -11.65 7.18 -2.00
C GLN A 38 -12.64 6.25 -1.28
N ASN A 39 -12.62 4.94 -1.57
CA ASN A 39 -13.66 4.01 -1.15
C ASN A 39 -13.24 3.07 0.00
N TRP A 40 -11.96 2.73 0.11
CA TRP A 40 -11.44 1.84 1.15
C TRP A 40 -10.78 2.60 2.30
N ALA A 41 -9.93 3.58 2.00
CA ALA A 41 -9.23 4.36 3.03
C ALA A 41 -9.97 5.65 3.43
N GLY A 42 -10.78 6.21 2.55
CA GLY A 42 -11.44 7.51 2.72
C GLY A 42 -12.81 7.45 3.38
N LEU A 43 -13.45 6.28 3.44
CA LEU A 43 -14.74 6.07 4.08
C LEU A 43 -14.58 5.42 5.47
N PRO A 44 -15.56 5.59 6.37
CA PRO A 44 -15.60 4.79 7.59
C PRO A 44 -15.64 3.31 7.26
N LEU A 45 -14.91 2.48 8.01
CA LEU A 45 -14.84 1.03 7.79
C LEU A 45 -16.22 0.38 7.65
N SER A 46 -17.20 0.81 8.45
CA SER A 46 -18.57 0.32 8.33
C SER A 46 -19.19 0.58 6.96
N ALA A 47 -19.01 1.77 6.40
CA ALA A 47 -19.52 2.14 5.08
C ALA A 47 -18.78 1.39 3.96
N SER A 48 -17.46 1.23 4.07
CA SER A 48 -16.69 0.42 3.10
C SER A 48 -17.13 -1.06 3.10
N LEU A 49 -17.44 -1.62 4.28
CA LEU A 49 -17.85 -3.03 4.42
C LEU A 49 -19.30 -3.30 4.01
N THR A 50 -20.20 -2.30 4.07
CA THR A 50 -21.60 -2.48 3.67
C THR A 50 -21.84 -2.05 2.22
N ASP A 51 -21.32 -0.88 1.84
CA ASP A 51 -21.74 -0.21 0.61
C ASP A 51 -20.76 -0.52 -0.53
N ILE A 52 -19.45 -0.47 -0.25
CA ILE A 52 -18.43 -0.73 -1.27
C ILE A 52 -18.28 -2.23 -1.52
N ALA A 53 -18.16 -3.04 -0.46
CA ALA A 53 -18.00 -4.49 -0.57
C ALA A 53 -19.16 -5.23 -1.27
N SER A 54 -20.33 -4.60 -1.42
CA SER A 54 -21.47 -5.19 -2.13
C SER A 54 -21.48 -4.90 -3.63
N ILE A 55 -20.67 -3.95 -4.09
CA ILE A 55 -20.61 -3.48 -5.49
C ILE A 55 -19.25 -3.84 -6.11
N GLU A 56 -18.21 -3.87 -5.30
CA GLU A 56 -16.82 -4.10 -5.71
C GLU A 56 -16.52 -5.62 -5.72
N PRO A 57 -15.96 -6.19 -6.81
CA PRO A 57 -15.74 -7.64 -6.94
C PRO A 57 -14.64 -8.24 -6.05
N HIS A 58 -13.69 -7.44 -5.59
CA HIS A 58 -12.62 -7.84 -4.70
C HIS A 58 -13.11 -7.95 -3.25
N PRO A 59 -12.48 -8.84 -2.45
CA PRO A 59 -12.81 -8.98 -1.05
C PRO A 59 -12.62 -7.67 -0.28
N PRO A 60 -13.43 -7.43 0.78
CA PRO A 60 -13.22 -6.29 1.64
C PRO A 60 -11.81 -6.27 2.23
N GLY A 61 -11.18 -5.09 2.23
CA GLY A 61 -9.82 -4.91 2.74
C GLY A 61 -8.70 -5.34 1.79
N THR A 62 -9.01 -5.73 0.54
CA THR A 62 -7.98 -6.00 -0.49
C THR A 62 -7.05 -4.81 -0.72
N TYR A 63 -7.54 -3.59 -0.50
CA TYR A 63 -6.82 -2.34 -0.71
C TYR A 63 -6.70 -1.47 0.55
N ALA A 64 -7.00 -2.05 1.71
CA ALA A 64 -6.89 -1.39 3.03
C ALA A 64 -5.48 -1.51 3.62
#